data_AF-A0A7X7E0N3-F1
#
_entry.id   AF-A0A7X7E0N3-F1
#
_cell.length_a   1.000
_cell.length_b   1.000
_cell.length_c   1.000
_cell.angle_alpha   90.00
_cell.angle_beta   90.00
_cell.angle_gamma   90.00
#
_symmetry.space_group_name_H-M   'P 1'
#
loop_
_entity.id
_entity.type
_entity.pdbx_description
1 polymer ?
#
loop_
_entity_poly.entity_id
_entity_poly.type
_entity_poly.pdbx_seq_one_letter_code
_entity_poly.pdbx_strand_id
1 'polypeptide(L)'
;MQLLFLNVFAAIGGWLLWAYITLLIGTKILPEPQTEATYGEMIRAVGFASSPGLFRILGIIPLLGPVVFIAADMWMIVAMIVAIKQVMGYESWFRPIIVSVLGWIVQILFLLLLSFFVVH
;
A
#
# COMPACT_ATOMS: atom_id res chain seq x y z
N MET A 1 -9.12 8.32 23.60
CA MET A 1 -9.88 8.73 22.39
C MET A 1 -9.06 9.63 21.46
N GLN A 2 -8.45 10.73 21.93
CA GLN A 2 -7.68 11.65 21.05
C GLN A 2 -6.53 10.97 20.27
N LEU A 3 -5.78 10.07 20.91
CA LEU A 3 -4.72 9.27 20.26
C LEU A 3 -5.24 8.34 19.15
N LEU A 4 -6.50 7.91 19.25
CA LEU A 4 -7.09 6.98 18.27
C LEU A 4 -7.37 7.69 16.95
N PHE A 5 -7.91 8.92 17.00
CA PHE A 5 -8.13 9.74 15.81
C PHE A 5 -6.82 10.09 15.11
N LEU A 6 -5.78 10.48 15.87
CA LEU A 6 -4.47 10.80 15.30
C LEU A 6 -3.89 9.61 14.52
N ASN A 7 -3.97 8.40 15.09
CA ASN A 7 -3.50 7.19 14.42
C ASN A 7 -4.27 6.87 13.14
N VAL A 8 -5.60 7.09 13.13
CA VAL A 8 -6.42 6.88 11.94
C VAL A 8 -6.04 7.86 10.83
N PHE A 9 -5.91 9.15 11.14
CA PHE A 9 -5.50 10.14 10.14
C PHE A 9 -4.09 9.89 9.62
N ALA A 10 -3.15 9.52 10.50
CA ALA A 10 -1.80 9.15 10.10
C ALA A 10 -1.79 7.91 9.19
N ALA A 11 -2.59 6.89 9.50
CA ALA A 11 -2.71 5.69 8.67
C ALA A 11 -3.28 6.00 7.29
N ILE A 12 -4.36 6.78 7.21
CA ILE A 12 -4.95 7.21 5.93
C ILE A 12 -3.96 8.06 5.14
N GLY A 13 -3.29 9.02 5.79
CA GLY A 13 -2.29 9.88 5.16
C GLY A 13 -1.09 9.10 4.62
N GLY A 14 -0.56 8.17 5.41
CA GLY A 14 0.51 7.27 4.97
C GLY A 14 0.08 6.39 3.80
N TRP A 15 -1.14 5.86 3.84
CA TRP A 15 -1.69 5.05 2.75
C TRP A 15 -1.87 5.84 1.44
N LEU A 16 -2.38 7.07 1.52
CA LEU A 16 -2.48 7.98 0.36
C LEU A 16 -1.10 8.33 -0.20
N LEU A 17 -0.15 8.65 0.69
CA LEU A 17 1.22 8.95 0.31
C LEU A 17 1.87 7.77 -0.41
N TRP A 18 1.69 6.55 0.10
CA TRP A 18 2.23 5.35 -0.54
C TRP A 18 1.64 5.13 -1.93
N ALA A 19 0.32 5.29 -2.11
CA ALA A 19 -0.31 5.19 -3.42
C ALA A 19 0.27 6.22 -4.41
N TYR A 20 0.55 7.44 -3.94
CA TYR A 20 1.14 8.49 -4.76
C TYR A 20 2.59 8.19 -5.15
N ILE A 21 3.41 7.77 -4.19
CA ILE A 21 4.80 7.35 -4.44
C ILE A 21 4.84 6.19 -5.44
N THR A 22 4.01 5.18 -5.24
CA THR A 22 3.94 3.99 -6.10
C THR A 22 3.49 4.36 -7.52
N LEU A 23 2.55 5.30 -7.65
CA LEU A 23 2.15 5.86 -8.94
C LEU A 23 3.33 6.52 -9.65
N LEU A 24 4.08 7.38 -8.95
CA LEU A 24 5.24 8.06 -9.53
C LEU A 24 6.32 7.08 -9.96
N ILE A 25 6.63 6.09 -9.12
CA ILE A 25 7.61 5.04 -9.46
C ILE A 25 7.15 4.28 -10.70
N GLY A 26 5.90 3.83 -10.73
CA GLY A 26 5.39 3.02 -11.82
C GLY A 26 5.29 3.76 -13.16
N THR A 27 4.84 5.01 -13.13
CA THR A 27 4.60 5.81 -14.33
C THR A 27 5.81 6.60 -14.82
N LYS A 28 6.78 6.91 -13.95
CA LYS A 28 7.95 7.75 -14.31
C LYS A 28 9.28 7.01 -14.28
N ILE A 29 9.46 6.06 -13.36
CA ILE A 29 10.74 5.34 -13.20
C ILE A 29 10.72 4.01 -13.96
N LEU A 30 9.60 3.29 -13.93
CA LEU A 30 9.46 1.97 -14.55
C LEU A 30 8.30 1.86 -15.56
N PRO A 31 8.09 2.84 -16.48
CA PRO A 31 6.97 2.78 -17.41
C PRO A 31 7.14 1.68 -18.48
N GLU A 32 6.03 1.10 -18.91
CA GLU A 32 5.89 0.41 -20.19
C GLU A 32 5.21 1.36 -21.21
N PRO A 33 5.28 1.10 -22.53
CA PRO A 33 4.68 1.98 -23.54
C PRO A 33 3.19 2.27 -23.33
N GLN A 34 2.46 1.30 -22.76
CA GLN A 34 1.05 1.37 -22.42
C GLN A 34 0.76 1.82 -20.98
N THR A 35 1.78 2.16 -20.19
CA THR A 35 1.58 2.56 -18.79
C THR A 35 0.97 3.94 -18.70
N GLU A 36 -0.35 3.96 -18.56
CA GLU A 36 -1.14 5.14 -18.29
C GLU A 36 -2.01 4.89 -17.06
N ALA A 37 -1.69 5.57 -15.96
CA ALA A 37 -2.42 5.45 -14.71
C ALA A 37 -2.62 6.83 -14.08
N THR A 38 -3.82 7.06 -13.56
CA THR A 38 -4.13 8.25 -12.77
C THR A 38 -4.06 7.94 -11.28
N TYR A 39 -3.83 8.98 -10.48
CA TYR A 39 -3.84 8.83 -9.02
C TYR A 39 -5.21 8.32 -8.50
N GLY A 40 -6.31 8.73 -9.13
CA GLY A 40 -7.66 8.27 -8.78
C GLY A 40 -7.87 6.77 -9.00
N GLU A 41 -7.31 6.20 -10.07
CA GLU A 41 -7.36 4.75 -10.31
C GLU A 41 -6.52 3.99 -9.30
N MET A 42 -5.33 4.52 -9.00
CA MET A 42 -4.41 3.92 -8.03
C MET A 42 -5.04 3.82 -6.65
N ILE A 43 -5.55 4.93 -6.10
CA ILE A 43 -6.17 4.91 -4.76
C ILE A 43 -7.36 3.94 -4.70
N ARG A 44 -8.19 3.87 -5.75
CA ARG A 44 -9.32 2.92 -5.77
C ARG A 44 -8.82 1.48 -5.75
N ALA A 45 -7.87 1.14 -6.59
CA ALA A 45 -7.33 -0.22 -6.69
C ALA A 45 -6.61 -0.66 -5.41
N VAL A 46 -5.75 0.21 -4.86
CA VAL A 46 -5.08 -0.01 -3.57
C VAL A 46 -6.11 -0.14 -2.44
N GLY A 47 -7.24 0.57 -2.53
CA GLY A 47 -8.32 0.53 -1.54
C GLY A 47 -9.00 -0.82 -1.52
N PHE A 48 -9.32 -1.35 -2.70
CA PHE A 48 -9.81 -2.73 -2.84
C PHE A 48 -8.79 -3.77 -2.39
N ALA A 49 -7.50 -3.59 -2.72
CA ALA A 49 -6.44 -4.50 -2.30
C ALA A 49 -6.26 -4.55 -0.77
N SER A 50 -6.61 -3.45 -0.08
CA SER A 50 -6.50 -3.32 1.37
C SER A 50 -7.74 -3.82 2.14
N SER A 51 -8.80 -4.23 1.43
CA SER A 51 -10.06 -4.71 2.03
C SER A 51 -9.93 -5.86 3.04
N PRO A 52 -9.01 -6.85 2.93
CA PRO A 52 -8.88 -7.89 3.94
C PRO A 52 -8.44 -7.37 5.30
N GLY A 53 -7.85 -6.17 5.36
CA GLY A 53 -7.56 -5.49 6.62
C GLY A 53 -8.80 -5.36 7.52
N LEU A 54 -10.00 -5.32 6.93
CA LEU A 54 -11.25 -5.32 7.68
C LEU A 54 -11.52 -6.65 8.40
N PHE A 55 -11.11 -7.79 7.83
CA PHE A 55 -11.23 -9.10 8.46
C PHE A 55 -10.42 -9.22 9.74
N ARG A 56 -9.42 -8.35 9.96
CA ARG A 56 -8.65 -8.31 11.21
C ARG A 56 -9.51 -8.01 12.44
N ILE A 57 -10.72 -7.45 12.26
CA ILE A 57 -11.72 -7.32 13.35
C ILE A 57 -12.14 -8.69 13.90
N LEU A 58 -12.16 -9.74 13.07
CA LEU A 58 -12.43 -11.11 13.49
C LEU A 58 -11.29 -11.71 14.33
N GLY A 59 -10.15 -11.01 14.42
CA GLY A 59 -8.99 -11.39 15.22
C GLY A 59 -9.22 -11.43 16.73
N ILE A 60 -10.40 -10.98 17.20
CA ILE A 60 -10.81 -11.06 18.60
C ILE A 60 -11.00 -12.51 19.06
N ILE A 61 -11.23 -13.46 18.13
CA ILE A 61 -11.42 -14.86 18.48
C ILE A 61 -10.06 -15.50 18.82
N PRO A 62 -9.85 -15.96 20.07
CA PRO A 62 -8.62 -16.66 20.46
C PRO A 62 -8.48 -17.92 19.58
N LEU A 63 -7.30 -18.15 19.01
CA LEU A 63 -6.96 -19.21 18.05
C LEU A 63 -7.23 -18.93 16.56
N LEU A 64 -8.36 -18.31 16.19
CA LEU A 64 -8.62 -17.95 14.79
C LEU A 64 -7.90 -16.67 14.37
N GLY A 65 -7.65 -15.76 15.31
CA GLY A 65 -7.04 -14.47 15.01
C GLY A 65 -5.72 -14.58 14.25
N PRO A 66 -4.69 -15.31 14.74
CA PRO A 66 -3.41 -15.43 14.05
C PRO A 66 -3.52 -15.93 12.60
N VAL A 67 -4.41 -16.89 12.36
CA VAL A 67 -4.66 -17.44 11.02
C VAL A 67 -5.28 -16.39 10.10
N VAL A 68 -6.27 -15.64 10.60
CA VAL A 68 -6.91 -14.55 9.86
C VAL A 68 -5.92 -13.43 9.54
N PHE A 69 -5.04 -13.06 10.47
CA PHE A 69 -4.00 -12.06 10.24
C PHE A 69 -3.05 -12.49 9.11
N ILE A 70 -2.50 -13.70 9.19
CA ILE A 70 -1.57 -14.22 8.17
C ILE A 70 -2.26 -14.29 6.80
N ALA A 71 -3.49 -14.81 6.75
CA ALA A 71 -4.24 -14.91 5.50
C ALA A 71 -4.54 -13.53 4.90
N ALA A 72 -4.93 -12.56 5.73
CA ALA A 72 -5.16 -11.18 5.29
C ALA A 72 -3.87 -10.52 4.77
N ASP A 73 -2.74 -10.75 5.43
CA ASP A 73 -1.45 -10.19 5.02
C ASP A 73 -0.98 -10.78 3.69
N MET A 74 -1.07 -12.09 3.52
CA MET A 74 -0.76 -12.76 2.26
C MET A 74 -1.66 -12.26 1.13
N TRP A 75 -2.96 -12.13 1.39
CA TRP A 75 -3.88 -11.54 0.43
C TRP A 75 -3.46 -10.12 0.07
N MET A 76 -3.20 -9.26 1.05
CA MET A 76 -2.87 -7.85 0.81
C MET A 76 -1.62 -7.71 -0.06
N ILE A 77 -0.58 -8.53 0.16
CA ILE A 77 0.63 -8.52 -0.67
C ILE A 77 0.29 -8.87 -2.13
N VAL A 78 -0.41 -10.00 -2.34
CA VAL A 78 -0.76 -10.47 -3.68
C VAL A 78 -1.69 -9.50 -4.39
N ALA A 79 -2.77 -9.09 -3.72
CA ALA A 79 -3.75 -8.16 -4.25
C ALA A 79 -3.13 -6.80 -4.59
N MET A 80 -2.13 -6.35 -3.83
CA MET A 80 -1.46 -5.09 -4.12
C MET A 80 -0.61 -5.17 -5.39
N ILE A 81 0.14 -6.25 -5.57
CA ILE A 81 0.90 -6.47 -6.82
C ILE A 81 -0.05 -6.55 -8.01
N VAL A 82 -1.17 -7.27 -7.87
CA VAL A 82 -2.20 -7.38 -8.91
C VAL A 82 -2.80 -6.00 -9.22
N ALA A 83 -3.18 -5.23 -8.19
CA ALA A 83 -3.74 -3.89 -8.35
C ALA A 83 -2.79 -2.97 -9.12
N ILE A 84 -1.51 -2.94 -8.75
CA ILE A 84 -0.49 -2.15 -9.45
C ILE A 84 -0.38 -2.62 -10.91
N LYS A 85 -0.29 -3.93 -11.15
CA LYS A 85 -0.18 -4.48 -12.51
C LYS A 85 -1.34 -4.02 -13.40
N GLN A 86 -2.57 -4.13 -12.88
CA GLN A 86 -3.78 -3.80 -13.62
C GLN A 86 -3.91 -2.29 -13.85
N VAL A 87 -3.63 -1.47 -12.84
CA VAL A 87 -3.68 -0.01 -12.95
C VAL A 87 -2.62 0.52 -13.91
N MET A 88 -1.40 -0.02 -13.85
CA MET A 88 -0.28 0.45 -14.68
C MET A 88 -0.25 -0.20 -16.08
N GLY A 89 -1.16 -1.12 -16.38
CA GLY A 89 -1.18 -1.83 -17.66
C GLY A 89 0.09 -2.65 -17.94
N TYR A 90 0.80 -3.10 -16.90
CA TYR A 90 2.04 -3.85 -17.10
C TYR A 90 1.76 -5.23 -17.71
N GLU A 91 2.56 -5.65 -18.67
CA GLU A 91 2.52 -7.01 -19.22
C GLU A 91 3.12 -8.01 -18.24
N SER A 92 4.29 -7.68 -17.68
CA SER A 92 5.06 -8.57 -16.81
C SER A 92 4.62 -8.49 -15.33
N TRP A 93 4.88 -9.56 -14.58
CA TRP A 93 4.71 -9.57 -13.11
C TRP A 93 5.91 -9.01 -12.36
N PHE A 94 7.07 -8.88 -12.99
CA PHE A 94 8.30 -8.40 -12.35
C PHE A 94 8.23 -6.91 -12.01
N ARG A 95 7.75 -6.07 -12.95
CA ARG A 95 7.62 -4.63 -12.72
C ARG A 95 6.73 -4.25 -11.54
N PRO A 96 5.48 -4.75 -11.40
CA PRO A 96 4.63 -4.38 -10.28
C PRO A 96 5.22 -4.81 -8.93
N ILE A 97 5.97 -5.93 -8.88
CA ILE A 97 6.70 -6.35 -7.68
C ILE A 97 7.79 -5.31 -7.33
N ILE A 98 8.63 -4.94 -8.30
CA ILE A 98 9.71 -3.96 -8.09
C ILE A 98 9.12 -2.60 -7.68
N VAL A 99 8.08 -2.14 -8.38
CA VAL A 99 7.38 -0.88 -8.07
C VAL A 99 6.82 -0.90 -6.65
N SER A 100 6.20 -2.01 -6.23
CA SER A 100 5.67 -2.16 -4.87
C SER A 100 6.78 -2.09 -3.81
N VAL A 101 7.88 -2.83 -4.01
CA VAL A 101 9.02 -2.85 -3.09
C VAL A 101 9.68 -1.47 -3.01
N LEU A 102 9.92 -0.80 -4.13
CA LEU A 102 10.48 0.54 -4.17
C LEU A 102 9.55 1.55 -3.48
N GLY A 103 8.23 1.43 -3.68
CA GLY A 103 7.24 2.26 -3.01
C GLY A 103 7.32 2.18 -1.49
N TRP A 104 7.44 0.96 -0.95
CA TRP A 104 7.67 0.73 0.47
C TRP A 104 9.00 1.32 0.97
N ILE A 105 10.10 1.12 0.24
CA ILE A 105 11.42 1.66 0.61
C ILE A 105 11.37 3.19 0.69
N VAL A 106 10.85 3.85 -0.35
CA VAL A 106 10.75 5.32 -0.39
C VAL A 106 9.84 5.84 0.72
N GLN A 107 8.72 5.16 1.00
CA GLN A 107 7.85 5.53 2.10
C GLN A 107 8.55 5.41 3.46
N ILE A 108 9.25 4.31 3.73
CA ILE A 108 9.98 4.10 4.98
C ILE A 108 11.04 5.20 5.16
N LEU A 109 11.82 5.50 4.12
CA LEU A 109 12.82 6.56 4.17
C LEU A 109 12.19 7.92 4.45
N PHE A 110 11.06 8.23 3.82
CA PHE A 110 10.31 9.46 4.08
C PHE A 110 9.81 9.54 5.53
N LEU A 111 9.25 8.45 6.06
CA LEU A 111 8.76 8.41 7.44
C LEU A 111 9.90 8.52 8.46
N LEU A 112 11.05 7.87 8.21
CA LEU A 112 12.24 8.01 9.05
C LEU A 112 12.74 9.46 9.06
N LEU A 113 12.82 10.09 7.89
CA LEU A 113 13.21 11.49 7.77
C LEU A 113 12.25 12.41 8.53
N LEU A 114 10.93 12.23 8.34
CA LEU A 114 9.91 12.98 9.07
C LEU A 114 10.06 12.79 10.58
N SER A 115 10.25 11.55 11.04
CA SER A 115 10.42 11.25 12.46
C SER A 115 11.66 11.91 13.05
N PHE A 116 12.76 11.98 12.29
CA PHE A 116 13.97 12.67 12.69
C PHE A 116 13.73 14.16 12.96
N PHE A 117 13.01 14.84 12.07
CA PHE A 117 12.62 16.25 12.22
C PHE A 117 11.56 16.53 13.30
N VAL A 118 10.79 15.51 13.70
CA VAL A 118 9.78 15.67 14.76
C VAL A 118 10.39 15.47 16.15
N VAL A 119 11.41 14.62 16.25
CA VAL A 119 12.08 14.29 17.52
C VAL A 119 13.17 15.30 17.89
N HIS A 120 13.71 16.04 16.92
CA HIS A 120 14.73 17.08 17.10
C HIS A 120 14.16 18.44 16.73
#